data_AF-A0A5C6QT37-F1
#
_entry.id   AF-A0A5C6QT37-F1
#
_cell.length_a   1.000
_cell.length_b   1.000
_cell.length_c   1.000
_cell.angle_alpha   90.00
_cell.angle_beta   90.00
_cell.angle_gamma   90.00
#
_symmetry.space_group_name_H-M   'P 1'
#
loop_
_entity.id
_entity.type
_entity.pdbx_description
1 polymer ?
#
loop_
_entity_poly.entity_id
_entity_poly.type
_entity_poly.pdbx_seq_one_letter_code
_entity_poly.pdbx_strand_id
1 'polypeptide(L)' 'MNKFIVSLLFAILLTACSNKELYQVGQDYQKSECVNKAQTEEQHVECTNTKSKSYEEYEKERKTVIKK' A
#
# COMPACT_ATOMS: atom_id res chain seq x y z
N MET A 1 -25.55 15.37 -23.39
CA MET A 1 -24.48 14.42 -23.75
C MET A 1 -23.14 14.72 -23.07
N ASN A 2 -22.58 15.94 -23.12
CA ASN A 2 -21.27 16.25 -22.51
C ASN A 2 -21.11 15.88 -21.01
N LYS A 3 -22.14 16.11 -20.18
CA LYS A 3 -22.06 15.79 -18.73
C LYS A 3 -21.86 14.29 -18.44
N PHE A 4 -22.48 13.41 -19.23
CA PHE A 4 -22.33 11.96 -19.08
C PHE A 4 -20.95 11.48 -19.50
N ILE A 5 -20.38 12.08 -20.55
CA ILE A 5 -19.02 11.78 -21.02
C ILE A 5 -17.99 12.19 -19.95
N VAL A 6 -18.13 13.37 -19.36
CA VAL A 6 -17.26 13.83 -18.26
C VAL A 6 -17.39 12.92 -17.05
N SER A 7 -18.61 12.54 -16.66
CA SER A 7 -18.83 11.62 -15.53
C SER A 7 -18.23 10.23 -15.78
N LEU A 8 -18.31 9.73 -17.02
CA LEU A 8 -17.73 8.44 -17.40
C LEU A 8 -16.20 8.48 -17.37
N LEU A 9 -15.60 9.57 -17.85
CA LEU A 9 -14.15 9.79 -17.78
C LEU A 9 -13.64 9.81 -16.33
N PHE A 10 -14.36 10.47 -15.40
CA PHE A 10 -14.01 10.46 -13.98
C PHE A 10 -14.12 9.07 -13.34
N ALA A 11 -15.11 8.26 -13.73
CA ALA A 11 -15.27 6.91 -13.19
C ALA A 11 -14.09 5.98 -13.54
N ILE A 12 -13.51 6.14 -14.72
CA ILE A 12 -12.35 5.34 -15.18
C ILE A 12 -11.08 5.68 -14.36
N LEU A 13 -10.95 6.93 -13.90
CA LEU A 13 -9.81 7.34 -13.06
C LEU A 13 -9.82 6.66 -11.68
N LEU A 14 -10.98 6.28 -11.17
CA LEU A 14 -11.10 5.64 -9.86
C LEU A 14 -10.61 4.18 -9.85
N THR A 15 -10.52 3.53 -11.02
CA THR A 15 -10.03 2.14 -11.13
C THR A 15 -8.53 2.03 -11.37
N ALA A 16 -7.81 3.15 -11.41
CA ALA A 16 -6.41 3.17 -11.80
C ALA A 16 -5.44 2.65 -10.73
N CYS A 17 -5.83 2.60 -9.45
CA CYS A 17 -4.96 2.06 -8.40
C CYS A 17 -4.99 0.53 -8.40
N SER A 18 -3.85 -0.09 -8.66
CA SER A 18 -3.70 -1.53 -8.48
C SER A 18 -3.55 -1.91 -7.00
N ASN A 19 -3.97 -3.13 -6.65
CA ASN A 19 -3.76 -3.67 -5.31
C ASN A 19 -2.28 -3.74 -4.91
N LYS A 20 -1.38 -3.87 -5.88
CA LYS A 20 0.07 -3.89 -5.66
C LYS A 20 0.60 -2.53 -5.26
N GLU A 21 0.18 -1.47 -5.96
CA GLU A 21 0.54 -0.09 -5.60
C GLU A 21 -0.02 0.28 -4.24
N LEU A 22 -1.29 -0.08 -3.95
CA LEU A 22 -1.88 0.14 -2.64
C LEU A 22 -1.10 -0.56 -1.52
N TYR A 23 -0.66 -1.79 -1.76
CA TYR A 23 0.19 -2.53 -0.82
C TYR A 23 1.54 -1.81 -0.58
N GLN A 24 2.20 -1.35 -1.65
CA GLN A 24 3.47 -0.63 -1.55
C GLN A 24 3.33 0.66 -0.75
N VAL A 25 2.32 1.49 -1.06
CA VAL A 25 2.03 2.73 -0.30
C VAL A 25 1.79 2.43 1.18
N GLY A 26 1.07 1.35 1.49
CA GLY A 26 0.86 0.93 2.88
C GLY A 26 2.16 0.54 3.60
N GLN A 27 3.07 -0.17 2.92
CA GLN A 27 4.38 -0.53 3.50
C GLN A 27 5.26 0.70 3.69
N ASP A 28 5.30 1.60 2.71
CA ASP A 28 6.05 2.84 2.78
C ASP A 28 5.55 3.74 3.92
N TYR A 29 4.23 3.80 4.11
CA TYR A 29 3.62 4.50 5.24
C TYR A 29 4.05 3.92 6.59
N GLN A 30 3.99 2.59 6.75
CA GLN A 30 4.42 1.94 8.00
C GLN A 30 5.90 2.21 8.28
N LYS A 31 6.75 2.15 7.25
CA LYS A 31 8.17 2.47 7.36
C LYS A 31 8.38 3.92 7.79
N SER A 32 7.70 4.86 7.13
CA SER A 32 7.76 6.29 7.45
C SER A 32 7.31 6.56 8.89
N GLU A 33 6.19 5.99 9.32
CA GLU A 33 5.69 6.11 10.69
C GLU A 33 6.67 5.55 11.72
N CYS A 34 7.34 4.43 11.43
CA CYS A 34 8.38 3.88 12.29
C CYS A 34 9.54 4.86 12.44
N VAL A 35 10.06 5.37 11.32
CA VAL A 35 11.16 6.34 11.29
C VAL A 35 10.79 7.62 12.05
N ASN A 36 9.58 8.15 11.84
CA ASN A 36 9.11 9.35 12.52
C ASN A 36 8.97 9.18 14.05
N LYS A 37 8.80 7.95 14.53
CA LYS A 37 8.67 7.62 15.96
C LYS A 37 9.98 7.18 16.60
N ALA A 38 11.03 6.93 15.81
CA ALA A 38 12.33 6.54 16.34
C ALA A 38 12.91 7.65 17.23
N GLN A 39 13.35 7.29 18.41
CA GLN A 39 13.96 8.19 19.40
C GLN A 39 15.49 8.02 19.45
N THR A 40 16.01 6.94 18.88
CA THR A 40 17.45 6.64 18.83
C THR A 40 17.88 6.28 17.41
N GLU A 41 19.18 6.43 17.14
CA GLU A 41 19.79 6.02 15.88
C GLU A 41 19.60 4.52 15.61
N GLU A 42 19.70 3.69 16.65
CA GLU A 42 19.49 2.25 16.55
C GLU A 42 18.06 1.93 16.07
N GLN A 43 17.06 2.61 16.62
CA GLN A 43 15.66 2.47 16.19
C GLN A 43 15.46 2.96 14.76
N HIS A 44 16.11 4.05 14.36
CA HIS A 44 16.05 4.56 13.00
C HIS A 44 16.62 3.54 11.98
N VAL A 45 17.76 2.93 12.33
CA VAL A 45 18.40 1.87 11.53
C VAL A 45 17.51 0.63 11.44
N GLU A 46 16.87 0.23 12.54
CA GLU A 46 15.91 -0.89 12.58
C GLU A 46 14.70 -0.63 11.65
N CYS A 47 14.08 0.55 11.76
CA CYS A 47 12.96 0.94 10.90
C CYS A 47 13.37 0.96 9.42
N THR A 48 14.58 1.43 9.11
CA THR A 48 15.08 1.53 7.73
C THR A 48 15.33 0.17 7.09
N ASN A 49 15.82 -0.79 7.90
CA ASN A 49 16.20 -2.13 7.46
C ASN A 49 15.09 -3.17 7.59
N THR A 50 13.91 -2.79 8.09
CA THR A 50 12.76 -3.68 8.18
C THR A 50 12.40 -4.23 6.81
N LYS A 51 12.37 -5.56 6.68
CA LYS A 51 11.98 -6.25 5.45
C LYS A 51 10.47 -6.51 5.47
N SER A 52 9.74 -5.86 4.57
CA SER A 52 8.37 -6.22 4.26
C SER A 52 8.32 -7.55 3.48
N LYS A 53 7.24 -8.31 3.65
CA LYS A 53 6.93 -9.43 2.76
C LYS A 53 6.82 -8.97 1.32
N SER A 54 6.97 -9.88 0.36
CA SER A 54 6.64 -9.56 -1.02
C SER A 54 5.12 -9.40 -1.17
N TYR A 55 4.70 -8.65 -2.19
CA TYR A 55 3.28 -8.51 -2.51
C TYR A 55 2.64 -9.87 -2.79
N GLU A 56 3.35 -10.76 -3.47
CA GLU A 56 2.89 -12.09 -3.84
C GLU A 56 2.66 -12.99 -2.62
N GLU A 57 3.54 -12.90 -1.61
CA GLU A 57 3.38 -13.60 -0.34
C GLU A 57 2.18 -13.06 0.44
N TYR A 58 2.08 -11.73 0.57
CA TYR A 58 0.93 -11.07 1.17
C TYR A 58 -0.39 -11.47 0.51
N GLU A 59 -0.44 -11.46 -0.83
CA GLU A 59 -1.65 -11.83 -1.60
C GLU A 59 -2.07 -13.27 -1.35
N LYS A 60 -1.11 -14.19 -1.28
CA LYS A 60 -1.35 -15.60 -1.00
C LYS A 60 -1.96 -15.79 0.39
N GLU A 61 -1.40 -15.12 1.40
CA GLU A 61 -1.92 -15.15 2.77
C GLU A 61 -3.32 -14.54 2.86
N ARG A 62 -3.52 -13.35 2.27
CA ARG A 62 -4.82 -12.68 2.26
C ARG A 62 -5.92 -13.56 1.67
N LYS A 63 -5.64 -14.21 0.53
CA LYS A 63 -6.58 -15.14 -0.12
C LYS A 63 -6.88 -16.37 0.74
N THR A 64 -5.94 -16.79 1.59
CA THR A 64 -6.13 -17.93 2.49
C THR A 64 -7.07 -17.55 3.63
N VAL A 65 -6.94 -16.34 4.17
CA VAL A 65 -7.83 -15.81 5.22
C VAL A 65 -9.26 -15.60 4.70
N ILE A 66 -9.41 -15.03 3.50
CA ILE A 66 -10.74 -14.74 2.91
C ILE A 66 -11.53 -16.02 2.57
N LYS A 67 -10.84 -17.15 2.34
CA LYS A 67 -11.48 -18.43 1.98
C LYS A 67 -11.91 -19.29 3.18
N LYS A 68 -11.72 -18.79 4.39
CA LYS A 68 -12.09 -19.48 5.65
C LYS A 68 -13.37 -18.89 6.22
#